data_AF-A0A2D8JY61-F1
#
_entry.id   AF-A0A2D8JY61-F1
#
_cell.length_a   1.000
_cell.length_b   1.000
_cell.length_c   1.000
_cell.angle_alpha   90.00
_cell.angle_beta   90.00
_cell.angle_gamma   90.00
#
_symmetry.space_group_name_H-M   'P 1'
#
loop_
_entity.id
_entity.type
_entity.pdbx_description
1 polymer ?
#
loop_
_entity_poly.entity_id
_entity_poly.type
_entity_poly.pdbx_seq_one_letter_code
_entity_poly.pdbx_strand_id
1 'polypeptide(L)'
;MEVVKAVTSRVAVMDKGQIVESGRTFDVFTAPEHETTRSMLAALPGGSLPDWIGRQVIADPKPGCNALIRLRFFGETADQPLVSRLMAVLGSPVNIIAGTVDEIAGEPYGTLYVAYSADPAVMRKADQFYAQTGLNAEVVGYVA
;
A
#
# COMPACT_ATOMS: atom_id res chain seq x y z
N MET A 1 9.79 -12.60 -8.07
CA MET A 1 9.87 -13.64 -7.02
C MET A 1 8.56 -14.46 -6.96
N GLU A 2 7.99 -14.83 -8.11
CA GLU A 2 6.68 -15.49 -8.17
C GLU A 2 6.66 -16.86 -7.49
N VAL A 3 7.69 -17.67 -7.72
CA VAL A 3 7.78 -19.01 -7.11
C VAL A 3 7.80 -18.92 -5.59
N VAL A 4 8.60 -18.02 -5.01
CA VAL A 4 8.70 -17.88 -3.55
C VAL A 4 7.34 -17.49 -2.96
N LYS A 5 6.64 -16.51 -3.54
CA LYS A 5 5.28 -16.12 -3.12
C LYS A 5 4.30 -17.30 -3.17
N ALA A 6 4.38 -18.11 -4.22
CA ALA A 6 3.36 -19.15 -4.48
C ALA A 6 3.53 -20.43 -3.67
N VAL A 7 4.77 -20.87 -3.37
CA VAL A 7 5.01 -22.22 -2.79
C VAL A 7 5.68 -22.23 -1.42
N THR A 8 6.15 -21.10 -0.89
CA THR A 8 6.88 -21.10 0.38
C THR A 8 6.08 -20.49 1.52
N SER A 9 6.09 -21.14 2.69
CA SER A 9 5.51 -20.59 3.93
C SER A 9 6.51 -19.76 4.75
N ARG A 10 7.82 -20.01 4.54
CA ARG A 10 8.92 -19.29 5.18
C ARG A 10 10.00 -18.99 4.16
N VAL A 11 10.68 -17.86 4.35
CA VAL A 11 11.77 -17.40 3.50
C VAL A 11 12.92 -16.90 4.35
N ALA A 12 14.15 -17.04 3.84
CA ALA A 12 15.34 -16.38 4.35
C ALA A 12 16.01 -15.63 3.20
N VAL A 13 16.36 -14.37 3.44
CA VAL A 13 17.09 -13.52 2.51
C VAL A 13 18.55 -13.53 2.91
N MET A 14 19.42 -13.73 1.93
CA MET A 14 20.86 -13.75 2.14
C MET A 14 21.53 -12.61 1.38
N ASP A 15 22.48 -11.95 2.04
CA ASP A 15 23.42 -11.02 1.41
C ASP A 15 24.85 -11.38 1.82
N LYS A 16 25.77 -11.38 0.86
CA LYS A 16 27.21 -11.68 1.09
C LYS A 16 27.47 -12.95 1.93
N GLY A 17 26.67 -14.00 1.71
CA GLY A 17 26.81 -15.29 2.39
C GLY A 17 26.26 -15.34 3.81
N GLN A 18 25.54 -14.31 4.27
CA GLN A 18 24.89 -14.28 5.59
C GLN A 18 23.38 -14.15 5.43
N ILE A 19 22.62 -14.79 6.32
CA ILE A 19 21.17 -14.57 6.41
C ILE A 19 20.96 -13.20 7.06
N VAL A 20 20.40 -12.28 6.29
CA VAL A 20 20.13 -10.90 6.73
C VAL A 20 18.71 -10.71 7.22
N GLU A 21 17.78 -11.57 6.79
CA GLU A 21 16.37 -11.53 7.20
C GLU A 21 15.75 -12.92 7.04
N SER A 22 14.87 -13.34 7.95
CA SER A 22 14.14 -14.60 7.81
C SER A 22 12.83 -14.58 8.59
N GLY A 23 11.79 -15.24 8.06
CA GLY A 23 10.47 -15.19 8.67
C GLY A 23 9.42 -15.95 7.88
N ARG A 24 8.14 -15.69 8.18
CA ARG A 24 7.04 -16.11 7.29
C ARG A 24 7.20 -15.39 5.95
N THR A 25 6.89 -16.08 4.86
CA THR A 25 6.96 -15.49 3.51
C THR A 25 6.09 -14.24 3.43
N PHE A 26 4.90 -14.29 4.03
CA PHE A 26 4.01 -13.14 4.12
C PHE A 26 4.70 -11.92 4.78
N ASP A 27 5.15 -12.07 6.02
CA ASP A 27 5.73 -10.97 6.81
C ASP A 27 6.95 -10.33 6.12
N VAL A 28 7.87 -11.15 5.61
CA VAL A 28 9.10 -10.67 4.93
C VAL A 28 8.78 -9.93 3.64
N PHE A 29 7.70 -10.31 2.94
CA PHE A 29 7.28 -9.63 1.71
C PHE A 29 6.49 -8.34 1.98
N THR A 30 5.71 -8.28 3.06
CA THR A 30 4.83 -7.13 3.34
C THR A 30 5.47 -6.06 4.22
N ALA A 31 6.38 -6.45 5.12
CA ALA A 31 7.06 -5.58 6.05
C ALA A 31 8.58 -5.87 6.08
N PRO A 32 9.28 -5.75 4.94
CA PRO A 32 10.71 -6.04 4.86
C PRO A 32 11.54 -5.10 5.74
N GLU A 33 12.32 -5.67 6.66
CA GLU A 33 13.14 -4.90 7.59
C GLU A 33 14.49 -4.53 6.99
N HIS A 34 15.13 -5.44 6.25
CA HIS A 34 16.48 -5.25 5.72
C HIS A 34 16.49 -4.54 4.34
N GLU A 35 17.49 -3.69 4.09
CA GLU A 35 17.61 -2.92 2.86
C GLU A 35 17.70 -3.80 1.60
N THR A 36 18.45 -4.91 1.68
CA THR A 36 18.53 -5.91 0.61
C THR A 36 17.15 -6.47 0.25
N THR A 37 16.35 -6.83 1.27
CA THR A 37 15.01 -7.36 1.08
C THR A 37 14.10 -6.31 0.43
N ARG A 38 14.13 -5.06 0.92
CA ARG A 38 13.39 -3.94 0.31
C ARG A 38 13.78 -3.74 -1.15
N SER A 39 15.06 -3.81 -1.47
CA SER A 39 15.59 -3.64 -2.83
C SER A 39 15.14 -4.78 -3.75
N MET A 40 15.15 -6.03 -3.27
CA MET A 40 14.65 -7.19 -4.03
C MET A 40 13.14 -7.08 -4.30
N LEU A 41 12.37 -6.65 -3.30
CA LEU A 41 10.91 -6.53 -3.40
C LEU A 41 10.47 -5.30 -4.21
N ALA A 42 11.25 -4.22 -4.23
CA ALA A 42 10.97 -3.04 -5.04
C ALA A 42 10.91 -3.34 -6.55
N ALA A 43 11.53 -4.42 -7.00
CA ALA A 43 11.47 -4.89 -8.38
C ALA A 43 10.17 -5.65 -8.71
N LEU A 44 9.29 -5.92 -7.74
CA LEU A 44 8.03 -6.61 -7.98
C LEU A 44 6.98 -5.66 -8.61
N PRO A 45 6.21 -6.13 -9.60
CA PRO A 45 5.11 -5.35 -10.18
C PRO A 45 4.08 -4.97 -9.11
N GLY A 46 3.56 -3.74 -9.18
CA GLY A 46 2.46 -3.27 -8.31
C GLY A 46 2.87 -2.36 -7.15
N GLY A 47 4.17 -2.20 -6.88
CA GLY A 47 4.68 -1.29 -5.85
C GLY A 47 4.91 0.16 -6.29
N SER A 48 4.84 0.44 -7.60
CA SER A 48 5.12 1.76 -8.17
C SER A 48 3.85 2.47 -8.63
N LEU A 49 3.83 3.78 -8.38
CA LEU A 49 2.82 4.68 -8.92
C LEU A 49 3.00 4.77 -10.45
N PRO A 50 1.93 4.65 -11.26
CA PRO A 50 2.03 4.84 -12.70
C PRO A 50 2.64 6.20 -13.08
N ASP A 51 3.51 6.20 -14.09
CA ASP A 51 4.29 7.37 -14.52
C ASP A 51 3.42 8.61 -14.82
N TRP A 52 2.22 8.42 -15.36
CA TRP A 52 1.32 9.52 -15.73
C TRP A 52 0.80 10.29 -14.51
N ILE A 53 0.68 9.64 -13.35
CA ILE A 53 0.31 10.28 -12.08
C ILE A 53 1.56 10.85 -11.43
N GLY A 54 2.67 10.12 -11.47
CA GLY A 54 3.92 10.57 -10.84
C GLY A 54 4.37 11.95 -11.32
N ARG A 55 4.09 12.32 -12.56
CA ARG A 55 4.36 13.65 -13.12
C ARG A 55 3.45 14.77 -12.61
N GLN A 56 2.28 14.42 -12.06
CA GLN A 56 1.27 15.34 -11.56
C GLN A 56 1.31 15.50 -10.04
N VAL A 57 2.06 14.65 -9.34
CA VAL A 57 2.19 14.70 -7.88
C VAL A 57 3.00 15.92 -7.46
N ILE A 58 2.42 16.74 -6.60
CA ILE A 58 3.07 17.85 -5.91
C ILE A 58 3.30 17.50 -4.43
N ALA A 59 4.40 18.02 -3.86
CA ALA A 59 4.76 17.75 -2.47
C ALA A 59 3.88 18.52 -1.47
N ASP A 60 3.52 19.77 -1.80
CA ASP A 60 2.75 20.64 -0.92
C ASP A 60 1.27 20.69 -1.31
N PRO A 61 0.35 20.59 -0.35
CA PRO A 61 -1.09 20.67 -0.62
C PRO A 61 -1.47 22.07 -1.08
N LYS A 62 -2.22 22.14 -2.18
CA LYS A 62 -2.87 23.37 -2.66
C LYS A 62 -4.36 23.36 -2.28
N PRO A 63 -4.99 24.52 -2.06
CA PRO A 63 -6.43 24.58 -1.85
C PRO A 63 -7.18 23.89 -3.00
N GLY A 64 -8.06 22.95 -2.67
CA GLY A 64 -8.86 22.18 -3.64
C GLY A 64 -8.16 20.97 -4.26
N CYS A 65 -6.91 20.65 -3.88
CA CYS A 65 -6.25 19.44 -4.36
C CYS A 65 -6.76 18.17 -3.65
N ASN A 66 -6.51 17.02 -4.27
CA ASN A 66 -6.73 15.71 -3.68
C ASN A 66 -5.41 15.16 -3.11
N ALA A 67 -5.48 14.53 -1.95
CA ALA A 67 -4.38 13.75 -1.41
C ALA A 67 -4.33 12.39 -2.12
N LEU A 68 -3.16 12.04 -2.64
CA LEU A 68 -2.88 10.73 -3.23
C LEU A 68 -2.33 9.81 -2.14
N ILE A 69 -3.08 8.77 -1.83
CA ILE A 69 -2.80 7.86 -0.73
C ILE A 69 -2.52 6.47 -1.27
N ARG A 70 -1.43 5.86 -0.80
CA ARG A 70 -1.16 4.45 -0.98
C ARG A 70 -1.76 3.67 0.18
N LEU A 71 -2.78 2.88 -0.11
CA LEU A 71 -3.41 1.95 0.82
C LEU A 71 -2.86 0.56 0.59
N ARG A 72 -2.29 -0.05 1.64
CA ARG A 72 -1.92 -1.46 1.66
C ARG A 72 -2.87 -2.23 2.56
N PHE A 73 -3.36 -3.36 2.06
CA PHE A 73 -4.26 -4.23 2.78
C PHE A 73 -3.82 -5.68 2.63
N PHE A 74 -4.12 -6.46 3.67
CA PHE A 74 -3.73 -7.84 3.79
C PHE A 74 -4.70 -8.63 4.65
N GLY A 75 -4.71 -9.96 4.44
CA GLY A 75 -5.47 -10.91 5.27
C GLY A 75 -6.96 -10.56 5.34
N GLU A 76 -7.54 -10.57 6.55
CA GLU A 76 -8.97 -10.30 6.80
C GLU A 76 -9.44 -8.90 6.36
N THR A 77 -8.51 -7.96 6.17
CA THR A 77 -8.83 -6.61 5.68
C THR A 77 -9.14 -6.63 4.18
N ALA A 78 -8.62 -7.62 3.43
CA ALA A 78 -8.84 -7.77 2.00
C ALA A 78 -10.27 -8.18 1.64
N ASP A 79 -10.96 -8.89 2.55
CA ASP A 79 -12.34 -9.37 2.34
C ASP A 79 -13.40 -8.29 2.64
N GLN A 80 -12.98 -7.13 3.13
CA GLN A 80 -13.88 -6.04 3.50
C GLN A 80 -14.06 -5.04 2.35
N PRO A 81 -15.23 -4.40 2.21
CA PRO A 81 -15.46 -3.34 1.22
C PRO A 81 -14.82 -2.01 1.64
N LEU A 82 -13.49 -1.96 1.73
CA LEU A 82 -12.72 -0.86 2.32
C LEU A 82 -12.99 0.48 1.64
N VAL A 83 -13.01 0.51 0.29
CA VAL A 83 -13.22 1.74 -0.47
C VAL A 83 -14.62 2.29 -0.23
N SER A 84 -15.65 1.44 -0.25
CA SER A 84 -17.03 1.86 -0.01
C SER A 84 -17.21 2.40 1.42
N ARG A 85 -16.58 1.77 2.41
CA ARG A 85 -16.58 2.26 3.80
C ARG A 85 -15.83 3.59 3.94
N LEU A 86 -14.68 3.71 3.28
CA LEU A 86 -13.90 4.95 3.26
C LEU A 86 -14.75 6.09 2.68
N MET A 87 -15.38 5.90 1.51
CA MET A 87 -16.28 6.89 0.90
C MET A 87 -17.41 7.31 1.86
N ALA A 88 -18.04 6.35 2.55
CA ALA A 88 -19.10 6.64 3.51
C ALA A 88 -18.62 7.48 4.70
N VAL A 89 -17.41 7.23 5.21
CA VAL A 89 -16.82 7.98 6.33
C VAL A 89 -16.39 9.38 5.89
N LEU A 90 -15.69 9.49 4.75
CA LEU A 90 -15.20 10.77 4.25
C LEU A 90 -16.35 11.71 3.89
N GLY A 91 -17.43 11.17 3.33
CA GLY A 91 -18.54 11.96 2.77
C GLY A 91 -18.16 12.65 1.46
N SER A 92 -17.12 12.17 0.79
CA SER A 92 -16.62 12.66 -0.49
C SER A 92 -16.27 11.48 -1.41
N PRO A 93 -16.28 11.68 -2.74
CA PRO A 93 -15.84 10.67 -3.69
C PRO A 93 -14.38 10.28 -3.44
N VAL A 94 -14.10 8.98 -3.58
CA VAL A 94 -12.74 8.43 -3.59
C VAL A 94 -12.50 7.90 -4.99
N ASN A 95 -11.42 8.35 -5.64
CA ASN A 95 -11.03 7.85 -6.95
C ASN A 95 -9.94 6.79 -6.80
N ILE A 96 -10.10 5.64 -7.45
CA ILE A 96 -9.06 4.61 -7.52
C ILE A 96 -8.22 4.92 -8.76
N ILE A 97 -6.97 5.29 -8.52
CA ILE A 97 -6.07 5.74 -9.56
C ILE A 97 -5.31 4.55 -10.17
N ALA A 98 -4.81 3.67 -9.30
CA ALA A 98 -4.10 2.46 -9.69
C ALA A 98 -4.23 1.42 -8.59
N GLY A 99 -4.03 0.16 -8.93
CA GLY A 99 -4.20 -0.91 -7.97
C GLY A 99 -3.62 -2.22 -8.45
N THR A 100 -3.07 -2.98 -7.52
CA THR A 100 -2.73 -4.39 -7.72
C THR A 100 -3.23 -5.20 -6.54
N VAL A 101 -3.74 -6.38 -6.84
CA VAL A 101 -4.15 -7.40 -5.87
C VAL A 101 -3.50 -8.70 -6.30
N ASP A 102 -2.86 -9.36 -5.36
CA ASP A 102 -2.08 -10.57 -5.54
C ASP A 102 -2.22 -11.47 -4.30
N GLU A 103 -1.58 -12.62 -4.34
CA GLU A 103 -1.57 -13.58 -3.25
C GLU A 103 -0.13 -13.91 -2.83
N ILE A 104 0.14 -13.90 -1.52
CA ILE A 104 1.43 -14.27 -0.95
C ILE A 104 1.20 -15.41 0.03
N ALA A 105 1.70 -16.59 -0.30
CA ALA A 105 1.63 -17.80 0.52
C ALA A 105 0.20 -18.19 0.94
N GLY A 106 -0.79 -18.01 0.07
CA GLY A 106 -2.20 -18.29 0.40
C GLY A 106 -2.99 -17.08 0.89
N GLU A 107 -2.31 -15.97 1.22
CA GLU A 107 -2.92 -14.82 1.87
C GLU A 107 -3.06 -13.64 0.88
N PRO A 108 -4.25 -13.01 0.77
CA PRO A 108 -4.45 -11.89 -0.14
C PRO A 108 -3.62 -10.68 0.29
N TYR A 109 -2.97 -10.07 -0.67
CA TYR A 109 -2.16 -8.87 -0.49
C TYR A 109 -2.45 -7.89 -1.63
N GLY A 110 -2.68 -6.63 -1.31
CA GLY A 110 -2.93 -5.63 -2.33
C GLY A 110 -2.47 -4.24 -1.96
N THR A 111 -2.19 -3.45 -3.00
CA THR A 111 -1.89 -2.03 -2.91
C THR A 111 -2.83 -1.27 -3.82
N LEU A 112 -3.52 -0.26 -3.28
CA LEU A 112 -4.35 0.68 -4.01
C LEU A 112 -3.79 2.09 -3.87
N TYR A 113 -3.74 2.81 -4.97
CA TYR A 113 -3.52 4.25 -4.98
C TYR A 113 -4.88 4.93 -5.14
N VAL A 114 -5.30 5.65 -4.11
CA VAL A 114 -6.57 6.38 -4.10
C VAL A 114 -6.34 7.87 -3.98
N ALA A 115 -7.24 8.66 -4.57
CA ALA A 115 -7.25 10.11 -4.43
C ALA A 115 -8.58 10.57 -3.84
N TYR A 116 -8.53 11.43 -2.83
CA TYR A 116 -9.69 12.09 -2.23
C TYR A 116 -9.30 13.47 -1.70
N SER A 117 -10.28 14.31 -1.35
CA SER A 117 -10.04 15.70 -0.94
C SER A 117 -8.97 15.82 0.16
N ALA A 118 -7.99 16.71 -0.06
CA ALA A 118 -6.97 17.06 0.92
C ALA A 118 -7.47 18.02 2.02
N ASP A 119 -8.77 18.29 2.08
CA ASP A 119 -9.35 19.14 3.13
C ASP A 119 -9.01 18.59 4.52
N PRO A 120 -8.54 19.43 5.47
CA PRO A 120 -8.12 18.98 6.80
C PRO A 120 -9.22 18.25 7.60
N ALA A 121 -10.49 18.51 7.32
CA ALA A 121 -11.60 17.77 7.92
C ALA A 121 -11.76 16.37 7.35
N VAL A 122 -11.55 16.20 6.04
CA VAL A 122 -11.59 14.90 5.35
C VAL A 122 -10.39 14.06 5.75
N MET A 123 -9.18 14.64 5.75
CA MET A 123 -7.95 13.97 6.16
C MET A 123 -8.05 13.39 7.58
N ARG A 124 -8.55 14.18 8.55
CA ARG A 124 -8.74 13.70 9.93
C ARG A 124 -9.70 12.51 10.03
N LYS A 125 -10.77 12.49 9.23
CA LYS A 125 -11.70 11.34 9.19
C LYS A 125 -11.03 10.11 8.58
N ALA A 126 -10.20 10.30 7.56
CA ALA A 126 -9.43 9.23 6.93
C ALA A 126 -8.44 8.61 7.94
N ASP A 127 -7.69 9.44 8.66
CA ASP A 127 -6.72 8.98 9.66
C ASP A 127 -7.38 8.16 10.77
N GLN A 128 -8.55 8.60 11.25
CA GLN A 128 -9.35 7.84 12.22
C GLN A 128 -9.82 6.50 11.66
N PHE A 129 -10.24 6.45 10.40
CA PHE A 129 -10.63 5.22 9.74
C PHE A 129 -9.46 4.24 9.63
N TYR A 130 -8.29 4.68 9.18
CA TYR A 130 -7.10 3.83 9.04
C TYR A 130 -6.65 3.26 10.37
N ALA A 131 -6.66 4.06 11.43
CA ALA A 131 -6.32 3.62 12.79
C ALA A 131 -7.30 2.55 13.32
N GLN A 132 -8.59 2.65 12.97
CA GLN A 132 -9.61 1.68 13.40
C GLN A 132 -9.58 0.37 12.60
N THR A 133 -9.25 0.44 11.32
CA THR A 133 -9.22 -0.75 10.44
C THR A 133 -7.86 -1.44 10.40
N GLY A 134 -6.82 -0.83 10.98
CA GLY A 134 -5.45 -1.32 10.86
C GLY A 134 -4.89 -1.21 9.44
N LEU A 135 -5.49 -0.37 8.59
CA LEU A 135 -5.02 -0.17 7.22
C LEU A 135 -3.71 0.60 7.24
N ASN A 136 -2.72 0.11 6.49
CA ASN A 136 -1.48 0.84 6.33
C ASN A 136 -1.65 1.83 5.17
N ALA A 137 -1.83 3.10 5.52
CA ALA A 137 -1.99 4.20 4.58
C ALA A 137 -0.77 5.13 4.61
N GLU A 138 -0.32 5.56 3.44
CA GLU A 138 0.80 6.49 3.28
C GLU A 138 0.44 7.59 2.27
N VAL A 139 0.69 8.85 2.64
CA VAL A 139 0.53 9.98 1.74
C VAL A 139 1.70 9.99 0.76
N VAL A 140 1.42 9.74 -0.51
CA VAL A 140 2.41 9.76 -1.60
C VAL A 140 2.65 11.19 -2.07
N GLY A 141 1.62 12.04 -1.99
CA GLY A 141 1.66 13.46 -2.30
C GLY A 141 0.26 13.98 -2.61
N TYR A 142 0.18 15.05 -3.40
CA TYR A 142 -1.09 15.70 -3.75
C TYR A 142 -1.23 15.82 -5.26
N VAL A 143 -2.46 15.75 -5.77
CA VAL A 143 -2.80 15.92 -7.19
C VAL A 143 -3.90 16.98 -7.32
N ALA A 144 -3.79 17.83 -8.34
CA ALA A 144 -4.75 18.91 -8.58
C ALA A 144 -6.09 18.40 -9.14
#